data_AF-A0A349IPE5-F1
#
_entry.id   AF-A0A349IPE5-F1
#
_cell.length_a   1.000
_cell.length_b   1.000
_cell.length_c   1.000
_cell.angle_alpha   90.00
_cell.angle_beta   90.00
_cell.angle_gamma   90.00
#
_symmetry.space_group_name_H-M   'P 1'
#
loop_
_entity.id
_entity.type
_entity.pdbx_description
1 polymer ?
#
loop_
_entity_poly.entity_id
_entity_poly.type
_entity_poly.pdbx_seq_one_letter_code
_entity_poly.pdbx_strand_id
1 'polypeptide(L)'
;MGRFFLIMVVLLLLGVGCSENSTPRSLDDGFVKLPIDAQIGLANPASTYCEEQGGKLEIAENDYGSTAYCGFPDGTYCEEWEFYRGECGTQQKTDNSSVIQQHMQLTSPAFQHEGLIPSKYTCDGQDINPSLTISSVPEGAKSLALIVDDPDAPGGTWVHWVVWNIDPGIGIIAENSKPGLEGVTSLGQTGWGGPCPPSGTHRYYFKLYALDTLLQDGVKETVGADALVSLMEGHILGQAELMGKYGE
;
A
#
# COMPACT_ATOMS: atom_id res chain seq x y z
N MET A 1 -4.91 -17.88 102.44
CA MET A 1 -4.67 -16.55 103.05
C MET A 1 -3.64 -15.81 102.22
N GLY A 2 -4.02 -14.60 101.77
CA GLY A 2 -3.30 -13.55 101.04
C GLY A 2 -1.85 -13.72 100.60
N ARG A 3 -1.56 -13.32 99.35
CA ARG A 3 -1.15 -11.93 99.00
C ARG A 3 -0.78 -11.81 97.51
N PHE A 4 -1.32 -10.76 96.90
CA PHE A 4 -0.84 -9.95 95.78
C PHE A 4 0.45 -10.36 95.08
N PHE A 5 0.37 -10.57 93.76
CA PHE A 5 1.35 -10.04 92.82
C PHE A 5 0.65 -9.58 91.53
N LEU A 6 0.87 -8.30 91.22
CA LEU A 6 0.45 -7.61 90.01
C LEU A 6 1.49 -7.94 88.93
N ILE A 7 1.09 -8.60 87.84
CA ILE A 7 1.93 -8.80 86.65
C ILE A 7 1.10 -8.42 85.42
N MET A 8 1.54 -7.35 84.75
CA MET A 8 1.22 -7.00 83.37
C MET A 8 1.44 -8.21 82.46
N VAL A 9 0.63 -8.35 81.39
CA VAL A 9 1.10 -8.54 80.00
C VAL A 9 -0.07 -8.83 79.06
N VAL A 10 -0.16 -7.95 78.05
CA VAL A 10 -0.69 -8.16 76.69
C VAL A 10 -2.19 -8.38 76.52
N LEU A 11 -2.89 -7.25 76.30
CA LEU A 11 -4.13 -7.25 75.53
C LEU A 11 -3.80 -7.01 74.05
N LEU A 12 -4.17 -7.98 73.24
CA LEU A 12 -4.13 -8.02 71.79
C LEU A 12 -5.47 -7.50 71.24
N LEU A 13 -5.43 -6.83 70.08
CA LEU A 13 -6.55 -6.48 69.17
C LEU A 13 -7.38 -5.25 69.63
N LEU A 14 -7.70 -4.24 68.83
CA LEU A 14 -7.82 -4.11 67.37
C LEU A 14 -7.32 -2.74 66.92
N GLY A 15 -6.59 -2.69 65.80
CA GLY A 15 -6.20 -1.46 65.14
C GLY A 15 -7.42 -0.65 64.72
N VAL A 16 -7.44 0.62 65.09
CA VAL A 16 -8.32 1.62 64.50
C VAL A 16 -7.81 1.84 63.08
N GLY A 17 -8.61 1.41 62.10
CA GLY A 17 -8.35 1.69 60.69
C GLY A 17 -8.40 3.19 60.44
N CYS A 18 -7.31 3.77 59.95
CA CYS A 18 -7.36 5.03 59.25
C CYS A 18 -8.20 4.81 57.98
N SER A 19 -9.39 5.39 57.94
CA SER A 19 -10.14 5.59 56.71
C SER A 19 -9.36 6.58 55.86
N GLU A 20 -8.54 6.09 54.93
CA GLU A 20 -8.07 6.91 53.83
C GLU A 20 -9.28 7.21 52.94
N ASN A 21 -9.78 8.43 53.09
CA ASN A 21 -10.71 9.04 52.17
C ASN A 21 -9.98 9.17 50.82
N SER A 22 -10.15 8.19 49.93
CA SER A 22 -9.67 8.25 48.57
C SER A 22 -10.49 9.27 47.80
N THR A 23 -10.11 10.54 47.94
CA THR A 23 -10.41 11.54 46.92
C THR A 23 -9.90 11.01 45.58
N PRO A 24 -10.73 11.00 44.51
CA PRO A 24 -10.21 10.69 43.19
C PRO A 24 -9.16 11.75 42.86
N ARG A 25 -7.92 11.30 42.60
CA ARG A 25 -6.92 12.16 41.99
C ARG A 25 -7.51 12.65 40.67
N SER A 26 -7.78 13.95 40.60
CA SER A 26 -7.90 14.67 39.35
C SER A 26 -6.65 14.37 38.53
N LEU A 27 -6.83 13.69 37.41
CA LEU A 27 -5.82 13.55 36.37
C LEU A 27 -5.72 14.90 35.65
N ASP A 28 -5.16 15.90 36.32
CA ASP A 28 -4.47 17.00 35.65
C ASP A 28 -3.04 16.52 35.37
N ASP A 29 -2.91 15.62 34.39
CA ASP A 29 -1.66 15.44 33.66
C ASP A 29 -1.82 16.21 32.35
N GLY A 30 -0.94 17.20 32.18
CA GLY A 30 -1.02 18.22 31.16
C GLY A 30 -1.26 17.66 29.77
N PHE A 31 -2.41 18.03 29.20
CA PHE A 31 -2.63 18.04 27.76
C PHE A 31 -1.70 19.09 27.14
N VAL A 32 -0.47 18.69 26.82
CA VAL A 32 0.22 19.30 25.69
C VAL A 32 -0.62 18.93 24.46
N LYS A 33 -1.29 19.93 23.87
CA LYS A 33 -1.90 19.79 22.55
C LYS A 33 -0.79 19.41 21.58
N LEU A 34 -0.75 18.14 21.17
CA LEU A 34 0.04 17.75 20.01
C LEU A 34 -0.58 18.44 18.78
N PRO A 35 0.21 19.14 17.96
CA PRO A 35 -0.29 19.75 16.74
C PRO A 35 -0.82 18.67 15.79
N ILE A 36 -1.82 19.06 15.01
CA ILE A 36 -2.40 18.30 13.91
C ILE A 36 -1.33 18.19 12.82
N ASP A 37 -0.43 17.23 12.95
CA ASP A 37 0.31 16.62 11.84
C ASP A 37 1.05 15.39 12.36
N ALA A 38 1.35 14.44 11.47
CA ALA A 38 2.03 13.16 11.74
C ALA A 38 1.13 11.99 12.19
N GLN A 39 0.24 11.57 11.28
CA GLN A 39 0.15 10.14 10.98
C GLN A 39 0.93 9.91 9.69
N ILE A 40 2.26 9.94 9.81
CA ILE A 40 3.19 9.68 8.72
C ILE A 40 2.94 8.24 8.26
N GLY A 41 2.37 8.10 7.06
CA GLY A 41 2.38 6.83 6.33
C GLY A 41 3.81 6.33 6.23
N LEU A 42 4.01 5.01 6.20
CA LEU A 42 5.34 4.39 6.12
C LEU A 42 6.19 5.17 5.10
N ALA A 43 7.29 5.76 5.59
CA ALA A 43 8.18 6.51 4.72
C ALA A 43 8.60 5.59 3.57
N ASN A 44 8.54 6.10 2.34
CA ASN A 44 8.93 5.35 1.17
C ASN A 44 10.39 4.87 1.38
N PRO A 45 10.64 3.55 1.49
CA PRO A 45 11.96 3.02 1.79
C PRO A 45 13.03 3.48 0.80
N ALA A 46 12.65 3.67 -0.48
CA ALA A 46 13.53 4.18 -1.51
C ALA A 46 13.86 5.67 -1.32
N SER A 47 12.87 6.48 -0.95
CA SER A 47 13.07 7.90 -0.66
C SER A 47 14.00 8.08 0.55
N THR A 48 13.75 7.33 1.63
CA THR A 48 14.59 7.36 2.82
C THR A 48 16.01 6.88 2.51
N TYR A 49 16.14 5.81 1.74
CA TYR A 49 17.45 5.30 1.33
C TYR A 49 18.24 6.34 0.51
N CYS A 50 17.59 7.08 -0.40
CA CYS A 50 18.24 8.17 -1.13
C CYS A 50 18.88 9.22 -0.19
N GLU A 51 18.11 9.71 0.77
CA GLU A 51 18.57 10.71 1.73
C GLU A 51 19.67 10.16 2.64
N GLU A 52 19.57 8.90 3.06
CA GLU A 52 20.60 8.21 3.87
C GLU A 52 21.94 8.06 3.13
N GLN A 53 21.90 7.90 1.81
CA GLN A 53 23.12 7.87 0.98
C GLN A 53 23.62 9.27 0.59
N GLY A 54 23.03 10.33 1.13
CA GLY A 54 23.42 11.72 0.89
C GLY A 54 22.95 12.28 -0.46
N GLY A 55 21.99 11.62 -1.10
CA GLY A 55 21.30 12.12 -2.28
C GLY A 55 20.18 13.09 -1.91
N LYS A 56 19.64 13.77 -2.92
CA LYS A 56 18.50 14.67 -2.81
C LYS A 56 17.37 14.15 -3.69
N LEU A 57 16.16 14.09 -3.14
CA LEU A 57 14.98 13.71 -3.92
C LEU A 57 14.61 14.79 -4.94
N GLU A 58 14.40 14.36 -6.18
CA GLU A 58 13.90 15.16 -7.29
C GLU A 58 12.69 14.47 -7.90
N ILE A 59 11.58 15.20 -8.01
CA ILE A 59 10.33 14.67 -8.54
C ILE A 59 10.17 15.17 -9.98
N ALA A 60 10.03 14.24 -10.92
CA ALA A 60 9.66 14.55 -12.29
C ALA A 60 8.17 14.27 -12.49
N GLU A 61 7.42 15.29 -12.88
CA GLU A 61 6.01 15.16 -13.25
C GLU A 61 5.90 14.81 -14.74
N ASN A 62 4.98 13.91 -15.06
CA ASN A 62 4.56 13.63 -16.43
C ASN A 62 3.02 13.48 -16.48
N ASP A 63 2.48 13.31 -17.68
CA ASP A 63 1.03 13.18 -17.92
C ASP A 63 0.38 11.96 -17.18
N TYR A 64 1.19 11.09 -16.58
CA TYR A 64 0.81 9.84 -15.92
C TYR A 64 1.14 9.80 -14.42
N GLY A 65 1.66 10.89 -13.85
CA GLY A 65 1.99 11.00 -12.43
C GLY A 65 3.40 11.53 -12.17
N SER A 66 3.86 11.34 -10.93
CA SER A 66 5.14 11.84 -10.44
C SER A 66 6.12 10.69 -10.20
N THR A 67 7.28 10.73 -10.82
CA THR A 67 8.39 9.78 -10.59
C THR A 67 9.45 10.45 -9.71
N ALA A 68 9.93 9.75 -8.68
CA ALA A 68 10.95 10.26 -7.78
C ALA A 68 12.34 9.71 -8.12
N TYR A 69 13.31 10.60 -8.17
CA TYR A 69 14.71 10.33 -8.46
C TYR A 69 15.58 10.74 -7.28
N CYS A 70 16.64 9.98 -7.06
CA CYS A 70 17.74 10.35 -6.19
C CYS A 70 18.82 11.07 -6.99
N GLY A 71 18.99 12.37 -6.74
CA GLY A 71 20.05 13.21 -7.30
C GLY A 71 21.30 13.18 -6.43
N PHE A 72 22.47 12.92 -7.04
CA PHE A 72 23.75 12.80 -6.35
C PHE A 72 24.59 14.09 -6.48
N PRO A 73 25.57 14.33 -5.57
CA PRO A 73 26.42 15.53 -5.61
C PRO A 73 27.24 15.71 -6.89
N ASP A 74 27.47 14.65 -7.65
CA ASP A 74 28.17 14.70 -8.94
C ASP A 74 27.26 15.12 -10.11
N GLY A 75 25.98 15.39 -9.84
CA GLY A 75 24.97 15.80 -10.81
C GLY A 75 24.33 14.65 -11.57
N THR A 76 24.62 13.39 -11.20
CA THR A 76 23.89 12.23 -11.72
C THR A 76 22.59 12.02 -10.95
N TYR A 77 21.65 11.31 -11.56
CA TYR A 77 20.36 10.95 -10.94
C TYR A 77 20.07 9.48 -11.22
N CYS A 78 19.35 8.85 -10.31
CA CYS A 78 18.86 7.47 -10.44
C CYS A 78 17.43 7.41 -9.90
N GLU A 79 16.54 6.62 -10.49
CA GLU A 79 15.20 6.45 -9.92
C GLU A 79 15.32 5.84 -8.51
N GLU A 80 14.50 6.27 -7.56
CA GLU A 80 14.73 5.96 -6.14
C GLU A 80 14.69 4.45 -5.84
N TRP A 81 13.83 3.69 -6.53
CA TRP A 81 13.73 2.25 -6.35
C TRP A 81 14.82 1.48 -7.07
N GLU A 82 15.26 1.93 -8.26
CA GLU A 82 16.48 1.44 -8.91
C GLU A 82 17.69 1.63 -8.00
N PHE A 83 17.79 2.78 -7.33
CA PHE A 83 18.85 3.05 -6.36
C PHE A 83 18.76 2.14 -5.14
N TYR A 84 17.56 1.99 -4.58
CA TYR A 84 17.31 1.10 -3.44
C TYR A 84 17.71 -0.36 -3.73
N ARG A 85 17.47 -0.85 -4.96
CA ARG A 85 17.84 -2.20 -5.39
C ARG A 85 19.30 -2.35 -5.82
N GLY A 86 20.08 -1.26 -5.84
CA GLY A 86 21.47 -1.26 -6.30
C GLY A 86 21.60 -1.42 -7.83
N GLU A 87 20.55 -1.08 -8.57
CA GLU A 87 20.43 -1.23 -10.03
C GLU A 87 20.83 0.03 -10.80
N CYS A 88 21.38 1.06 -10.12
CA CYS A 88 21.90 2.24 -10.79
C CYS A 88 23.10 1.89 -11.68
N GLY A 89 22.82 1.49 -12.92
CA GLY A 89 23.80 1.25 -13.96
C GLY A 89 24.13 2.57 -14.66
N THR A 90 25.30 3.14 -14.35
CA THR A 90 26.01 4.17 -15.13
C THR A 90 25.13 4.98 -16.11
N GLN A 91 24.18 5.77 -15.62
CA GLN A 91 23.45 6.75 -16.43
C GLN A 91 24.40 7.95 -16.65
N GLN A 92 25.48 7.72 -17.41
CA GLN A 92 26.34 8.79 -17.88
C GLN A 92 25.63 9.55 -18.99
N LYS A 93 25.44 10.83 -18.74
CA LYS A 93 25.30 11.91 -19.72
C LYS A 93 25.85 11.53 -21.10
N THR A 94 24.97 11.25 -22.06
CA THR A 94 25.28 11.40 -23.49
C THR A 94 24.12 12.07 -24.21
N ASP A 95 24.48 13.06 -25.02
CA ASP A 95 23.59 13.92 -25.79
C ASP A 95 22.66 13.16 -26.75
N ASN A 96 21.48 13.76 -26.97
CA ASN A 96 20.54 13.56 -28.08
C ASN A 96 19.71 12.27 -28.12
N SER A 97 18.52 12.36 -27.51
CA SER A 97 17.24 11.85 -28.03
C SER A 97 17.21 10.44 -28.61
N SER A 98 17.25 9.39 -27.76
CA SER A 98 16.49 8.14 -27.99
C SER A 98 16.51 7.12 -26.84
N VAL A 99 17.12 7.40 -25.68
CA VAL A 99 16.96 6.53 -24.50
C VAL A 99 16.00 7.21 -23.53
N ILE A 100 14.74 7.32 -23.94
CA ILE A 100 13.65 7.40 -22.97
C ILE A 100 13.52 5.97 -22.46
N GLN A 101 13.97 5.67 -21.24
CA GLN A 101 13.59 4.43 -20.55
C GLN A 101 12.06 4.35 -20.64
N GLN A 102 11.54 3.45 -21.47
CA GLN A 102 10.11 3.27 -21.58
C GLN A 102 9.66 2.47 -20.36
N HIS A 103 9.28 3.18 -19.30
CA HIS A 103 8.65 2.59 -18.13
C HIS A 103 7.34 1.93 -18.55
N MET A 104 7.03 0.79 -17.92
CA MET A 104 5.76 0.10 -18.13
C MET A 104 4.61 1.05 -17.83
N GLN A 105 3.57 1.02 -18.65
CA GLN A 105 2.40 1.89 -18.49
C GLN A 105 1.13 1.08 -18.38
N LEU A 106 0.21 1.60 -17.58
CA LEU A 106 -1.14 1.12 -17.43
C LEU A 106 -2.10 2.30 -17.64
N THR A 107 -2.98 2.18 -18.62
CA THR A 107 -3.99 3.21 -18.92
C THR A 107 -5.35 2.56 -19.16
N SER A 108 -6.41 3.38 -19.25
CA SER A 108 -7.73 2.90 -19.63
C SER A 108 -8.36 3.85 -20.64
N PRO A 109 -9.03 3.34 -21.70
CA PRO A 109 -9.88 4.19 -22.53
C PRO A 109 -11.17 4.62 -21.80
N ALA A 110 -11.52 3.98 -20.67
CA ALA A 110 -12.73 4.29 -19.92
C ALA A 110 -12.60 5.52 -19.01
N PHE A 111 -11.38 5.79 -18.50
CA PHE A 111 -11.10 6.92 -17.62
C PHE A 111 -9.62 7.28 -17.68
N GLN A 112 -9.31 8.57 -17.50
CA GLN A 112 -7.95 9.07 -17.35
C GLN A 112 -7.43 8.78 -15.93
N HIS A 113 -6.12 8.87 -15.73
CA HIS A 113 -5.54 8.88 -14.38
C HIS A 113 -6.19 10.01 -13.53
N GLU A 114 -6.57 9.69 -12.30
CA GLU A 114 -7.42 10.49 -11.40
C GLU A 114 -8.79 10.90 -11.96
N GLY A 115 -9.21 10.31 -13.08
CA GLY A 115 -10.52 10.51 -13.68
C GLY A 115 -11.61 9.74 -12.94
N LEU A 116 -12.87 10.06 -13.25
CA LEU A 116 -14.01 9.31 -12.74
C LEU A 116 -14.17 7.99 -13.49
N ILE A 117 -14.24 6.88 -12.75
CA ILE A 117 -14.57 5.57 -13.29
C ILE A 117 -16.04 5.58 -13.70
N PRO A 118 -16.39 5.23 -14.95
CA PRO A 118 -17.79 5.18 -15.38
C PRO A 118 -18.61 4.19 -14.55
N SER A 119 -19.84 4.56 -14.21
CA SER A 119 -20.76 3.72 -13.39
C SER A 119 -21.00 2.33 -13.97
N LYS A 120 -20.81 2.14 -15.27
CA LYS A 120 -20.82 0.81 -15.92
C LYS A 120 -19.93 -0.21 -15.19
N TYR A 121 -18.79 0.21 -14.65
CA TYR A 121 -17.78 -0.64 -14.02
C TYR A 121 -17.92 -0.76 -12.50
N THR A 122 -18.99 -0.20 -11.94
CA THR A 122 -19.24 -0.08 -10.49
C THR A 122 -20.52 -0.82 -10.11
N CYS A 123 -20.82 -0.87 -8.81
CA CYS A 123 -22.04 -1.50 -8.30
C CYS A 123 -23.34 -0.81 -8.77
N ASP A 124 -23.27 0.43 -9.26
CA ASP A 124 -24.41 1.16 -9.82
C ASP A 124 -24.71 0.80 -11.29
N GLY A 125 -23.84 0.00 -11.92
CA GLY A 125 -23.96 -0.39 -13.33
C GLY A 125 -23.92 -1.89 -13.55
N GLN A 126 -23.05 -2.33 -14.45
CA GLN A 126 -22.94 -3.74 -14.84
C GLN A 126 -21.98 -4.52 -13.93
N ASP A 127 -21.21 -3.83 -13.09
CA ASP A 127 -20.22 -4.40 -12.19
C ASP A 127 -19.22 -5.34 -12.89
N ILE A 128 -18.69 -4.87 -14.02
CA ILE A 128 -17.66 -5.56 -14.81
C ILE A 128 -16.34 -4.78 -14.75
N ASN A 129 -15.21 -5.46 -14.93
CA ASN A 129 -13.92 -4.77 -14.95
C ASN A 129 -13.80 -3.81 -16.14
N PRO A 130 -13.12 -2.65 -15.99
CA PRO A 130 -12.82 -1.76 -17.09
C PRO A 130 -11.80 -2.38 -18.05
N SER A 131 -11.77 -1.88 -19.29
CA SER A 131 -10.68 -2.21 -20.20
C SER A 131 -9.41 -1.49 -19.77
N LEU A 132 -8.27 -2.20 -19.81
CA LEU A 132 -6.96 -1.67 -19.45
C LEU A 132 -6.00 -1.87 -20.62
N THR A 133 -5.20 -0.86 -20.94
CA THR A 133 -4.14 -0.90 -21.95
C THR A 133 -2.80 -0.93 -21.24
N ILE A 134 -1.94 -1.86 -21.66
CA ILE A 134 -0.63 -2.12 -21.10
C ILE A 134 0.40 -1.90 -22.20
N SER A 135 1.43 -1.12 -21.92
CA SER A 135 2.53 -0.92 -22.85
C SER A 135 3.88 -0.91 -22.15
N SER A 136 4.94 -1.08 -22.93
CA SER A 136 6.32 -0.98 -22.45
C SER A 136 6.63 -1.96 -21.31
N VAL A 137 6.07 -3.17 -21.39
CA VAL A 137 6.40 -4.27 -20.47
C VAL A 137 7.90 -4.57 -20.56
N PRO A 138 8.65 -4.67 -19.44
CA PRO A 138 10.08 -4.93 -19.45
C PRO A 138 10.43 -6.24 -20.17
N GLU A 139 11.56 -6.24 -20.88
CA GLU A 139 12.11 -7.46 -21.47
C GLU A 139 12.39 -8.50 -20.38
N GLY A 140 12.12 -9.79 -20.69
CA GLY A 140 12.31 -10.88 -19.74
C GLY A 140 11.10 -11.17 -18.84
N ALA A 141 10.06 -10.34 -18.87
CA ALA A 141 8.80 -10.63 -18.20
C ALA A 141 8.20 -11.94 -18.76
N LYS A 142 7.90 -12.88 -17.85
CA LYS A 142 7.22 -14.15 -18.15
C LYS A 142 5.74 -14.09 -17.80
N SER A 143 5.33 -13.21 -16.89
CA SER A 143 3.93 -12.97 -16.58
C SER A 143 3.69 -11.56 -16.04
N LEU A 144 2.42 -11.16 -15.99
CA LEU A 144 1.97 -9.98 -15.24
C LEU A 144 1.05 -10.39 -14.09
N ALA A 145 1.00 -9.52 -13.09
CA ALA A 145 0.03 -9.55 -12.00
C ALA A 145 -0.63 -8.19 -11.83
N LEU A 146 -1.91 -8.19 -11.44
CA LEU A 146 -2.74 -7.01 -11.24
C LEU A 146 -3.43 -7.10 -9.89
N ILE A 147 -3.27 -6.07 -9.08
CA ILE A 147 -4.03 -5.89 -7.83
C ILE A 147 -4.78 -4.57 -7.95
N VAL A 148 -6.08 -4.60 -7.63
CA VAL A 148 -6.90 -3.40 -7.54
C VAL A 148 -7.36 -3.22 -6.11
N ASP A 149 -7.05 -2.08 -5.50
CA ASP A 149 -7.42 -1.78 -4.12
C ASP A 149 -7.92 -0.35 -3.90
N ASP A 150 -8.69 -0.18 -2.82
CA ASP A 150 -9.29 1.06 -2.33
C ASP A 150 -8.79 1.32 -0.90
N PRO A 151 -7.81 2.22 -0.71
CA PRO A 151 -7.29 2.56 0.62
C PRO A 151 -8.23 3.50 1.41
N ASP A 152 -9.27 4.05 0.77
CA ASP A 152 -10.18 5.02 1.37
C ASP A 152 -11.38 4.32 2.07
N ALA A 153 -11.50 2.99 1.96
CA ALA A 153 -12.54 2.21 2.60
C ALA A 153 -12.52 2.35 4.16
N PRO A 154 -13.68 2.52 4.83
CA PRO A 154 -13.75 2.79 6.27
C PRO A 154 -13.12 1.74 7.20
N GLY A 155 -12.88 0.53 6.70
CA GLY A 155 -12.29 -0.61 7.43
C GLY A 155 -10.80 -0.84 7.14
N GLY A 156 -10.13 0.07 6.43
CA GLY A 156 -8.81 -0.14 5.86
C GLY A 156 -8.91 -0.61 4.39
N THR A 157 -7.76 -0.85 3.78
CA THR A 157 -7.65 -1.16 2.34
C THR A 157 -8.58 -2.29 1.90
N TRP A 158 -9.43 -2.01 0.93
CA TRP A 158 -10.36 -2.96 0.34
C TRP A 158 -9.84 -3.45 -1.02
N VAL A 159 -9.71 -4.76 -1.20
CA VAL A 159 -9.21 -5.35 -2.44
C VAL A 159 -10.38 -5.67 -3.36
N HIS A 160 -10.36 -5.09 -4.56
CA HIS A 160 -11.40 -5.19 -5.59
C HIS A 160 -11.09 -6.24 -6.67
N TRP A 161 -9.80 -6.51 -6.94
CA TRP A 161 -9.41 -7.53 -7.91
C TRP A 161 -7.98 -8.03 -7.65
N VAL A 162 -7.76 -9.32 -7.85
CA VAL A 162 -6.45 -9.97 -7.71
C VAL A 162 -6.29 -10.93 -8.88
N VAL A 163 -5.30 -10.69 -9.73
CA VAL A 163 -5.05 -11.49 -10.93
C VAL A 163 -3.56 -11.71 -11.12
N TRP A 164 -3.14 -12.90 -11.54
CA TRP A 164 -1.75 -13.20 -11.88
C TRP A 164 -1.63 -14.20 -13.01
N ASN A 165 -0.39 -14.45 -13.47
CA ASN A 165 -0.09 -15.24 -14.65
C ASN A 165 -0.80 -14.71 -15.91
N ILE A 166 -0.96 -13.38 -16.00
CA ILE A 166 -1.44 -12.71 -17.20
C ILE A 166 -0.32 -12.76 -18.25
N ASP A 167 -0.68 -12.97 -19.51
CA ASP A 167 0.28 -12.94 -20.63
C ASP A 167 0.95 -11.55 -20.73
N PRO A 168 2.29 -11.45 -20.64
CA PRO A 168 2.99 -10.16 -20.74
C PRO A 168 2.86 -9.51 -22.12
N GLY A 169 2.51 -10.27 -23.16
CA GLY A 169 2.24 -9.76 -24.50
C GLY A 169 0.79 -9.34 -24.76
N ILE A 170 -0.09 -9.38 -23.75
CA ILE A 170 -1.54 -9.20 -23.94
C ILE A 170 -1.91 -7.83 -24.55
N GLY A 171 -1.19 -6.77 -24.16
CA GLY A 171 -1.40 -5.38 -24.60
C GLY A 171 -2.72 -4.74 -24.14
N ILE A 172 -3.83 -5.48 -24.12
CA ILE A 172 -5.15 -5.02 -23.71
C ILE A 172 -5.84 -6.09 -22.87
N ILE A 173 -6.22 -5.73 -21.65
CA ILE A 173 -7.24 -6.46 -20.90
C ILE A 173 -8.59 -5.91 -21.34
N ALA A 174 -9.42 -6.74 -21.96
CA ALA A 174 -10.77 -6.35 -22.36
C ALA A 174 -11.66 -6.13 -21.12
N GLU A 175 -12.64 -5.24 -21.23
CA GLU A 175 -13.70 -5.16 -20.23
C GLU A 175 -14.47 -6.48 -20.13
N ASN A 176 -15.02 -6.79 -18.96
CA ASN A 176 -15.72 -8.04 -18.68
C ASN A 176 -14.95 -9.29 -19.11
N SER A 177 -13.66 -9.35 -18.76
CA SER A 177 -12.78 -10.44 -19.13
C SER A 177 -11.89 -10.90 -17.98
N LYS A 178 -11.36 -12.11 -18.13
CA LYS A 178 -10.46 -12.75 -17.17
C LYS A 178 -9.11 -12.99 -17.83
N PRO A 179 -8.11 -12.11 -17.61
CA PRO A 179 -6.84 -12.17 -18.34
C PRO A 179 -5.83 -13.17 -17.76
N GLY A 180 -6.14 -13.79 -16.61
CA GLY A 180 -5.25 -14.72 -15.92
C GLY A 180 -5.97 -15.53 -14.83
N LEU A 181 -5.20 -16.05 -13.88
CA LEU A 181 -5.74 -16.69 -12.68
C LEU A 181 -6.20 -15.63 -11.69
N GLU A 182 -7.29 -15.88 -10.98
CA GLU A 182 -7.90 -14.90 -10.07
C GLU A 182 -7.86 -15.38 -8.63
N GLY A 183 -7.61 -14.43 -7.73
CA GLY A 183 -7.52 -14.63 -6.29
C GLY A 183 -8.75 -14.13 -5.56
N VAL A 184 -8.82 -14.43 -4.27
CA VAL A 184 -9.90 -13.99 -3.38
C VAL A 184 -9.72 -12.51 -3.04
N THR A 185 -10.80 -11.76 -3.19
CA THR A 185 -10.90 -10.33 -2.88
C THR A 185 -11.42 -10.09 -1.47
N SER A 186 -11.53 -8.83 -1.04
CA SER A 186 -12.18 -8.48 0.25
C SER A 186 -13.66 -8.87 0.29
N LEU A 187 -14.30 -9.15 -0.85
CA LEU A 187 -15.65 -9.74 -0.92
C LEU A 187 -15.69 -11.23 -0.54
N GLY A 188 -14.54 -11.88 -0.36
CA GLY A 188 -14.46 -13.32 -0.07
C GLY A 188 -14.68 -14.22 -1.29
N GLN A 189 -14.74 -13.64 -2.49
CA GLN A 189 -14.89 -14.33 -3.77
C GLN A 189 -13.78 -13.92 -4.76
N THR A 190 -13.58 -14.72 -5.80
CA THR A 190 -12.69 -14.38 -6.91
C THR A 190 -13.41 -13.51 -7.94
N GLY A 191 -12.64 -12.81 -8.77
CA GLY A 191 -13.16 -11.93 -9.81
C GLY A 191 -13.20 -10.46 -9.41
N TRP A 192 -13.64 -9.63 -10.35
CA TRP A 192 -13.85 -8.20 -10.16
C TRP A 192 -15.03 -7.95 -9.22
N GLY A 193 -14.84 -7.08 -8.24
CA GLY A 193 -15.92 -6.39 -7.55
C GLY A 193 -15.72 -4.89 -7.72
N GLY A 194 -16.67 -4.18 -8.31
CA GLY A 194 -16.51 -2.79 -8.68
C GLY A 194 -16.56 -1.82 -7.49
N PRO A 195 -16.17 -0.55 -7.73
CA PRO A 195 -16.40 0.55 -6.79
C PRO A 195 -17.81 0.57 -6.23
N CYS A 196 -17.93 0.69 -4.91
CA CYS A 196 -19.21 0.85 -4.23
C CYS A 196 -19.02 1.60 -2.90
N PRO A 197 -18.47 2.83 -2.93
CA PRO A 197 -18.16 3.56 -1.72
C PRO A 197 -19.45 3.90 -0.96
N PRO A 198 -19.50 3.72 0.36
CA PRO A 198 -20.71 4.00 1.14
C PRO A 198 -21.02 5.51 1.26
N SER A 199 -20.00 6.36 1.07
CA SER A 199 -20.11 7.82 1.08
C SER A 199 -18.85 8.47 0.52
N GLY A 200 -18.97 9.67 -0.04
CA GLY A 200 -17.83 10.43 -0.53
C GLY A 200 -17.18 9.80 -1.76
N THR A 201 -16.06 10.38 -2.21
CA THR A 201 -15.27 9.88 -3.33
C THR A 201 -14.08 9.08 -2.82
N HIS A 202 -13.97 7.83 -3.27
CA HIS A 202 -12.84 6.94 -3.01
C HIS A 202 -11.92 6.86 -4.23
N ARG A 203 -10.66 6.46 -3.99
CA ARG A 203 -9.64 6.20 -5.00
C ARG A 203 -9.44 4.70 -5.16
N TYR A 204 -9.36 4.24 -6.40
CA TYR A 204 -9.15 2.85 -6.77
C TYR A 204 -7.84 2.74 -7.54
N TYR A 205 -6.87 2.06 -6.94
CA TYR A 205 -5.53 1.91 -7.48
C TYR A 205 -5.39 0.58 -8.20
N PHE A 206 -5.16 0.63 -9.50
CA PHE A 206 -4.84 -0.51 -10.35
C PHE A 206 -3.32 -0.63 -10.44
N LYS A 207 -2.75 -1.61 -9.76
CA LYS A 207 -1.30 -1.84 -9.66
C LYS A 207 -0.90 -3.04 -10.49
N LEU A 208 -0.13 -2.81 -11.54
CA LEU A 208 0.36 -3.83 -12.46
C LEU A 208 1.84 -4.12 -12.19
N TYR A 209 2.19 -5.40 -12.19
CA TYR A 209 3.54 -5.89 -11.93
C TYR A 209 3.96 -6.80 -13.08
N ALA A 210 5.16 -6.60 -13.61
CA ALA A 210 5.80 -7.52 -14.55
C ALA A 210 6.75 -8.45 -13.78
N LEU A 211 6.62 -9.75 -13.99
CA LEU A 211 7.34 -10.78 -13.23
C LEU A 211 8.26 -11.60 -14.14
N ASP A 212 9.45 -11.94 -13.66
CA ASP A 212 10.41 -12.81 -14.35
C ASP A 212 10.05 -14.31 -14.30
N THR A 213 8.91 -14.63 -13.70
CA THR A 213 8.46 -16.00 -13.43
C THR A 213 6.96 -16.18 -13.66
N LEU A 214 6.51 -17.42 -13.65
CA LEU A 214 5.09 -17.79 -13.49
C LEU A 214 4.89 -18.25 -12.05
N LEU A 215 3.84 -17.75 -11.40
CA LEU A 215 3.51 -18.15 -10.03
C LEU A 215 2.68 -19.45 -10.08
N GLN A 216 3.34 -20.59 -9.89
CA GLN A 216 2.71 -21.93 -9.92
C GLN A 216 2.87 -22.70 -8.60
N ASP A 217 3.99 -22.54 -7.90
CA ASP A 217 4.26 -23.28 -6.67
C ASP A 217 3.57 -22.62 -5.46
N GLY A 218 2.75 -23.39 -4.74
CA GLY A 218 2.09 -22.94 -3.51
C GLY A 218 0.85 -22.06 -3.71
N VAL A 219 0.49 -21.75 -4.96
CA VAL A 219 -0.66 -20.89 -5.29
C VAL A 219 -1.95 -21.72 -5.32
N LYS A 220 -2.91 -21.35 -4.47
CA LYS A 220 -4.27 -21.90 -4.46
C LYS A 220 -5.24 -20.84 -4.97
N GLU A 221 -6.42 -21.25 -5.43
CA GLU A 221 -7.52 -20.35 -5.82
C GLU A 221 -8.01 -19.43 -4.67
N THR A 222 -7.45 -19.60 -3.47
CA THR A 222 -7.75 -18.80 -2.27
C THR A 222 -6.69 -17.74 -1.96
N VAL A 223 -5.72 -17.51 -2.85
CA VAL A 223 -4.68 -16.48 -2.65
C VAL A 223 -5.32 -15.09 -2.73
N GLY A 224 -5.13 -14.28 -1.69
CA GLY A 224 -5.51 -12.85 -1.67
C GLY A 224 -4.33 -11.94 -1.99
N ALA A 225 -4.56 -10.62 -1.98
CA ALA A 225 -3.56 -9.62 -2.37
C ALA A 225 -2.24 -9.73 -1.57
N ASP A 226 -2.29 -9.79 -0.24
CA ASP A 226 -1.06 -9.86 0.59
C ASP A 226 -0.20 -11.08 0.27
N ALA A 227 -0.84 -12.25 0.12
CA ALA A 227 -0.15 -13.47 -0.25
C ALA A 227 0.42 -13.39 -1.67
N LEU A 228 -0.28 -12.76 -2.61
CA LEU A 228 0.23 -12.52 -3.96
C LEU A 228 1.44 -11.58 -3.91
N VAL A 229 1.41 -10.50 -3.13
CA VAL A 229 2.54 -9.59 -2.94
C VAL A 229 3.77 -10.35 -2.42
N SER A 230 3.61 -11.21 -1.42
CA SER A 230 4.71 -12.05 -0.92
C SER A 230 5.25 -13.01 -1.99
N LEU A 231 4.39 -13.57 -2.85
CA LEU A 231 4.81 -14.46 -3.94
C LEU A 231 5.56 -13.73 -5.06
N MET A 232 5.34 -12.42 -5.23
CA MET A 232 6.03 -11.60 -6.23
C MET A 232 7.39 -11.08 -5.75
N GLU A 233 7.69 -11.16 -4.45
CA GLU A 233 8.92 -10.64 -3.88
C GLU A 233 10.16 -11.27 -4.54
N GLY A 234 11.09 -10.42 -4.99
CA GLY A 234 12.29 -10.86 -5.71
C GLY A 234 12.08 -11.21 -7.20
N HIS A 235 10.85 -11.16 -7.71
CA HIS A 235 10.52 -11.50 -9.10
C HIS A 235 10.05 -10.32 -9.95
N ILE A 236 9.87 -9.12 -9.37
CA ILE A 236 9.33 -7.95 -10.06
C ILE A 236 10.41 -7.28 -10.93
N LEU A 237 10.15 -7.20 -12.24
CA LEU A 237 10.99 -6.52 -13.23
C LEU A 237 10.51 -5.09 -13.54
N GLY A 238 9.26 -4.78 -13.24
CA GLY A 238 8.69 -3.45 -13.48
C GLY A 238 7.28 -3.32 -12.94
N GLN A 239 6.84 -2.09 -12.75
CA GLN A 239 5.55 -1.75 -12.17
C GLN A 239 4.90 -0.59 -12.93
N ALA A 240 3.57 -0.54 -12.90
CA ALA A 240 2.78 0.56 -13.42
C ALA A 240 1.53 0.73 -12.56
N GLU A 241 1.03 1.96 -12.47
CA GLU A 241 -0.16 2.26 -11.69
C GLU A 241 -1.13 3.14 -12.49
N LEU A 242 -2.42 2.86 -12.34
CA LEU A 242 -3.51 3.73 -12.77
C LEU A 242 -4.44 3.94 -11.59
N MET A 243 -4.80 5.19 -11.29
CA MET A 243 -5.78 5.49 -10.25
C MET A 243 -7.04 6.09 -10.88
N GLY A 244 -8.19 5.57 -10.49
CA GLY A 244 -9.50 6.15 -10.83
C GLY A 244 -10.28 6.50 -9.57
N LYS A 245 -11.20 7.44 -9.68
CA LYS A 245 -12.11 7.84 -8.59
C LYS A 245 -13.53 7.39 -8.84
N TYR A 246 -14.25 7.06 -7.78
CA TYR A 246 -15.69 6.88 -7.84
C TYR A 246 -16.33 7.31 -6.52
N GLY A 247 -17.55 7.82 -6.60
CA GLY A 247 -18.31 8.29 -5.45
C GLY A 247 -19.16 9.52 -5.76
N GLU A 248 -19.74 10.10 -4.71
CA GLU A 248 -20.63 11.27 -4.77
C GLU A 248 -19.93 12.56 -5.21
#